data_AF-A0A9E3J2C7-F1
#
_entry.id   AF-A0A9E3J2C7-F1
#
_cell.length_a   1.000
_cell.length_b   1.000
_cell.length_c   1.000
_cell.angle_alpha   90.00
_cell.angle_beta   90.00
_cell.angle_gamma   90.00
#
_symmetry.space_group_name_H-M   'P 1'
#
loop_
_entity.id
_entity.type
_entity.pdbx_description
1 polymer ?
#
loop_
_entity_poly.entity_id
_entity_poly.type
_entity_poly.pdbx_seq_one_letter_code
_entity_poly.pdbx_strand_id
1 'polypeptide(L)'
;MGRVTERRKVIRIRDGAISSRPDTLVTDEPLEIRLNGKPLAITMRTPGDDFALAAGFLVSEGVLAHQSDLQNIVYCAGATADGSNTYNVVDVKTAPGVVMPDITLERNVYTTSSCGLCGKASLDAVRTTTRWPINDTPPLRIDPDLLASLPDRL
;
A
#
# COMPACT_ATOMS: atom_id res chain seq x y z
N MET A 1 -14.06 7.48 -1.19
CA MET A 1 -14.26 8.27 -2.43
C MET A 1 -12.91 8.84 -2.80
N GLY A 2 -12.06 8.03 -3.45
CA GLY A 2 -10.68 8.38 -3.76
C GLY A 2 -10.59 9.13 -5.08
N ARG A 3 -9.72 10.14 -5.15
CA ARG A 3 -9.40 10.85 -6.39
C ARG A 3 -8.38 10.03 -7.17
N VAL A 4 -8.80 8.92 -7.78
CA VAL A 4 -7.93 7.96 -8.50
C VAL A 4 -7.20 8.62 -9.67
N THR A 5 -7.85 9.59 -10.32
CA THR A 5 -7.30 10.33 -11.46
C THR A 5 -7.55 11.82 -11.35
N GLU A 6 -6.76 12.59 -12.07
CA GLU A 6 -6.96 14.02 -12.25
C GLU A 6 -6.73 14.47 -13.69
N ARG A 7 -7.48 15.49 -14.11
CA ARG A 7 -7.29 16.10 -15.42
C ARG A 7 -6.28 17.25 -15.33
N ARG A 8 -5.20 17.16 -16.10
CA ARG A 8 -4.16 18.19 -16.18
C ARG A 8 -3.98 18.65 -17.63
N LYS A 9 -3.77 19.95 -17.81
CA LYS A 9 -3.46 20.49 -19.14
C LYS A 9 -2.03 20.12 -19.50
N VAL A 10 -1.84 19.40 -20.61
CA VAL A 10 -0.53 18.99 -21.11
C VAL A 10 -0.22 19.67 -22.44
N ILE A 11 1.05 19.69 -22.80
CA ILE A 11 1.53 20.06 -24.15
C ILE A 11 1.74 18.75 -24.91
N ARG A 12 1.16 18.64 -26.10
CA ARG A 12 1.32 17.49 -27.00
C ARG A 12 2.04 17.95 -28.26
N ILE A 13 3.15 17.30 -28.58
CA ILE A 13 3.93 17.51 -29.79
C ILE A 13 3.76 16.28 -30.67
N ARG A 14 3.27 16.45 -31.91
CA ARG A 14 3.12 15.39 -32.92
C ARG A 14 3.44 15.95 -34.30
N ASP A 15 4.32 15.28 -35.03
CA ASP A 15 4.70 15.66 -36.40
C ASP A 15 5.10 17.15 -36.53
N GLY A 16 5.81 17.66 -35.51
CA GLY A 16 6.21 19.08 -35.42
C GLY A 16 5.10 20.05 -35.00
N ALA A 17 3.84 19.62 -34.92
CA ALA A 17 2.73 20.44 -34.44
C ALA A 17 2.61 20.40 -32.91
N ILE A 18 2.46 21.58 -32.29
CA ILE A 18 2.26 21.75 -30.85
C ILE A 18 0.80 22.05 -30.56
N SER A 19 0.20 21.32 -29.62
CA SER A 19 -1.16 21.56 -29.15
C SER A 19 -1.23 21.45 -27.63
N SER A 20 -2.24 22.08 -27.03
CA SER A 20 -2.52 21.91 -25.60
C SER A 20 -3.91 21.31 -25.39
N ARG A 21 -3.98 20.29 -24.54
CA ARG A 21 -5.22 19.56 -24.25
C ARG A 21 -5.19 19.00 -22.83
N PRO A 22 -6.35 18.76 -22.20
CA PRO A 22 -6.39 18.00 -20.95
C PRO A 22 -6.00 16.54 -21.20
N ASP A 23 -5.16 16.01 -20.32
CA ASP A 23 -4.89 14.58 -20.18
C ASP A 23 -5.36 14.09 -18.82
N THR A 24 -5.62 12.79 -18.71
CA THR A 24 -6.03 12.14 -17.47
C THR A 24 -4.81 11.45 -16.87
N LEU A 25 -4.37 11.92 -15.71
CA LEU A 25 -3.22 11.38 -15.00
C LEU A 25 -3.71 10.60 -13.79
N VAL A 26 -3.01 9.52 -13.44
CA VAL A 26 -3.21 8.84 -12.16
C VAL A 26 -2.72 9.75 -11.04
N THR A 27 -3.49 9.81 -9.95
CA THR A 27 -3.08 10.53 -8.75
C THR A 27 -2.24 9.61 -7.86
N ASP A 28 -1.17 10.17 -7.32
CA ASP A 28 -0.31 9.52 -6.34
C ASP A 28 -0.10 10.47 -5.14
N GLU A 29 -0.35 9.98 -3.93
CA GLU A 29 -0.20 10.77 -2.70
C GLU A 29 0.44 9.89 -1.61
N PRO A 30 1.08 10.46 -0.59
CA PRO A 30 1.60 9.67 0.51
C PRO A 30 0.47 9.16 1.42
N LEU A 31 0.59 7.91 1.89
CA LEU A 31 -0.20 7.33 2.96
C LEU A 31 0.72 6.93 4.11
N GLU A 32 0.45 7.48 5.30
CA GLU A 32 1.05 7.04 6.55
C GLU A 32 0.20 5.91 7.15
N ILE A 33 0.84 4.76 7.39
CA ILE A 33 0.25 3.62 8.10
C ILE A 33 0.75 3.69 9.55
N ARG A 34 -0.18 3.75 10.50
CA ARG A 34 0.08 3.64 11.93
C ARG A 34 -0.38 2.28 12.46
N LEU A 35 0.30 1.82 13.49
CA LEU A 35 -0.02 0.61 14.21
C LEU A 35 -0.17 0.95 15.69
N ASN A 36 -1.39 0.81 16.22
CA ASN A 36 -1.76 1.20 17.58
C ASN A 36 -1.31 2.64 17.92
N GLY A 37 -1.56 3.57 16.99
CA GLY A 37 -1.25 4.99 17.15
C GLY A 37 0.21 5.38 16.90
N LYS A 38 1.11 4.42 16.63
CA LYS A 38 2.52 4.69 16.32
C LYS A 38 2.77 4.64 14.81
N PRO A 39 3.49 5.60 14.22
CA PRO A 39 3.90 5.53 12.81
C PRO A 39 4.69 4.25 12.52
N LEU A 40 4.33 3.56 11.45
CA LEU A 40 4.99 2.32 11.01
C LEU A 40 5.64 2.48 9.64
N ALA A 41 4.93 3.07 8.68
CA ALA A 41 5.43 3.23 7.32
C ALA A 41 4.76 4.41 6.62
N ILE A 42 5.48 5.01 5.66
CA ILE A 42 4.92 5.94 4.69
C ILE A 42 5.14 5.32 3.30
N THR A 43 4.08 5.24 2.50
CA THR A 43 4.13 4.74 1.12
C THR A 43 3.37 5.65 0.18
N MET A 44 3.82 5.70 -1.07
CA MET A 44 3.02 6.28 -2.16
C MET A 44 1.86 5.33 -2.52
N ARG A 45 0.71 5.87 -2.93
CA ARG A 45 -0.47 5.11 -3.36
C ARG A 45 -1.39 5.91 -4.29
N THR A 46 -2.12 5.19 -5.12
CA THR A 46 -3.34 5.75 -5.72
C THR A 46 -4.48 5.71 -4.70
N PRO A 47 -5.14 6.83 -4.38
CA PRO A 47 -6.13 6.86 -3.30
C PRO A 47 -7.38 6.06 -3.65
N GLY A 48 -7.88 5.25 -2.71
CA GLY A 48 -9.17 4.56 -2.87
C GLY A 48 -9.32 3.32 -2.00
N ASP A 49 -8.26 2.50 -1.93
CA ASP A 49 -8.26 1.20 -1.25
C ASP A 49 -7.31 1.18 -0.04
N ASP A 50 -7.17 2.31 0.65
CA ASP A 50 -6.14 2.53 1.66
C ASP A 50 -6.24 1.53 2.83
N PHE A 51 -7.45 1.11 3.21
CA PHE A 51 -7.64 0.11 4.24
C PHE A 51 -7.17 -1.28 3.81
N ALA A 52 -7.46 -1.66 2.56
CA ALA A 52 -6.97 -2.93 2.00
C ALA A 52 -5.45 -2.91 1.85
N LEU A 53 -4.89 -1.77 1.41
CA LEU A 53 -3.44 -1.55 1.32
C LEU A 53 -2.78 -1.69 2.70
N ALA A 54 -3.29 -1.02 3.73
CA ALA A 54 -2.71 -1.07 5.07
C ALA A 54 -2.85 -2.46 5.72
N ALA A 55 -3.99 -3.13 5.56
CA ALA A 55 -4.15 -4.50 6.05
C ALA A 55 -3.22 -5.49 5.31
N GLY A 56 -3.16 -5.41 3.98
CA GLY A 56 -2.28 -6.24 3.16
C GLY A 56 -0.80 -5.99 3.44
N PHE A 57 -0.43 -4.74 3.69
CA PHE A 57 0.92 -4.37 4.13
C PHE A 57 1.28 -5.06 5.45
N LEU A 58 0.39 -5.03 6.45
CA LEU A 58 0.63 -5.69 7.74
C LEU A 58 0.63 -7.23 7.64
N VAL A 59 -0.11 -7.80 6.70
CA VAL A 59 0.00 -9.23 6.35
C VAL A 59 1.39 -9.54 5.77
N SER A 60 1.87 -8.71 4.84
CA SER A 60 3.18 -8.89 4.20
C SER A 60 4.37 -8.74 5.16
N GLU A 61 4.20 -7.93 6.21
CA GLU A 61 5.18 -7.76 7.29
C GLU A 61 4.98 -8.78 8.43
N GLY A 62 4.05 -9.74 8.29
CA GLY A 62 3.83 -10.80 9.28
C GLY A 62 3.21 -10.32 10.59
N VAL A 63 2.59 -9.14 10.62
CA VAL A 63 1.90 -8.60 11.80
C VAL A 63 0.53 -9.25 11.96
N LEU A 64 -0.23 -9.36 10.87
CA LEU A 64 -1.57 -9.96 10.84
C LEU A 64 -1.53 -11.35 10.19
N ALA A 65 -2.11 -12.34 10.86
CA ALA A 65 -2.30 -13.72 10.36
C ALA A 65 -3.77 -14.12 10.26
N HIS A 66 -4.60 -13.58 11.13
CA HIS A 66 -6.01 -13.93 11.20
C HIS A 66 -6.84 -12.66 11.23
N GLN A 67 -8.09 -12.76 10.76
CA GLN A 67 -9.03 -11.65 10.86
C GLN A 67 -9.19 -11.16 12.30
N SER A 68 -9.10 -12.07 13.29
CA SER A 68 -9.15 -11.75 14.71
C SER A 68 -7.98 -10.89 15.20
N ASP A 69 -6.87 -10.81 14.47
CA ASP A 69 -5.73 -9.99 14.83
C ASP A 69 -5.99 -8.49 14.57
N LEU A 70 -6.95 -8.19 13.68
CA LEU A 70 -7.35 -6.83 13.33
C LEU A 70 -8.58 -6.42 14.14
N GLN A 71 -8.40 -5.50 15.10
CA GLN A 71 -9.49 -4.95 15.88
C GLN A 71 -10.25 -3.85 15.11
N ASN A 72 -9.52 -2.92 14.49
CA ASN A 72 -10.11 -1.84 13.70
C ASN A 72 -9.08 -1.21 12.75
N ILE A 73 -9.56 -0.57 11.70
CA ILE A 73 -8.77 0.27 10.79
C ILE A 73 -9.54 1.54 10.49
N VAL A 74 -8.93 2.69 10.74
CA VAL A 74 -9.60 4.00 10.61
C VAL A 74 -8.68 5.03 10.00
N TYR A 75 -9.26 5.99 9.28
CA TYR A 75 -8.53 7.22 8.99
C TYR A 75 -8.34 8.01 10.29
N CYS A 76 -7.10 8.41 10.57
CA CYS A 76 -6.89 9.47 11.55
C CYS A 76 -7.28 10.81 10.93
N ALA A 77 -7.83 11.71 11.74
CA ALA A 77 -7.97 13.10 11.34
C ALA A 77 -6.56 13.71 11.21
N GLY A 78 -5.99 13.64 10.00
CA GLY A 78 -4.82 14.44 9.64
C GLY A 78 -5.30 15.86 9.41
N ALA A 79 -5.52 16.62 10.49
CA ALA A 79 -5.89 18.02 10.37
C ALA A 79 -4.73 18.79 9.74
N THR A 80 -4.93 19.33 8.54
CA THR A 80 -4.08 20.42 8.05
C THR A 80 -4.21 21.64 8.96
N ALA A 81 -3.35 22.65 8.81
CA ALA A 81 -3.48 23.93 9.53
C ALA A 81 -4.89 24.55 9.41
N ASP A 82 -5.65 24.16 8.38
CA ASP A 82 -7.00 24.63 8.06
C ASP A 82 -8.10 23.67 8.56
N GLY A 83 -7.74 22.63 9.34
CA GLY A 83 -8.68 21.66 9.91
C GLY A 83 -9.22 20.62 8.92
N SER A 84 -8.74 20.59 7.68
CA SER A 84 -9.19 19.62 6.67
C SER A 84 -8.51 18.27 6.88
N ASN A 85 -9.28 17.18 6.79
CA ASN A 85 -8.72 15.83 6.84
C ASN A 85 -8.13 15.47 5.47
N THR A 86 -6.83 15.20 5.43
CA THR A 86 -6.14 14.78 4.20
C THR A 86 -6.43 13.34 3.79
N TYR A 87 -7.06 12.54 4.68
CA TYR A 87 -7.27 11.10 4.49
C TYR A 87 -5.98 10.32 4.16
N ASN A 88 -4.83 10.86 4.54
CA ASN A 88 -3.51 10.31 4.25
C ASN A 88 -2.88 9.61 5.46
N VAL A 89 -3.66 9.37 6.51
CA VAL A 89 -3.20 8.65 7.71
C VAL A 89 -4.22 7.58 8.04
N VAL A 90 -3.79 6.33 8.07
CA VAL A 90 -4.60 5.18 8.49
C VAL A 90 -3.98 4.58 9.73
N ASP A 91 -4.76 4.44 10.80
CA ASP A 91 -4.35 3.77 12.03
C ASP A 91 -5.03 2.41 12.14
N VAL A 92 -4.20 1.39 12.27
CA VAL A 92 -4.60 0.01 12.43
C VAL A 92 -4.46 -0.38 13.90
N LYS A 93 -5.58 -0.77 14.51
CA LYS A 93 -5.63 -1.33 15.85
C LYS A 93 -5.59 -2.83 15.81
N THR A 94 -4.61 -3.43 16.49
CA THR A 94 -4.51 -4.89 16.63
C THR A 94 -5.25 -5.39 17.87
N ALA A 95 -5.67 -6.65 17.84
CA ALA A 95 -6.18 -7.32 19.02
C ALA A 95 -5.09 -7.50 20.09
N PRO A 96 -5.46 -7.63 21.38
CA PRO A 96 -4.51 -7.93 22.45
C PRO A 96 -3.72 -9.22 22.16
N GLY A 97 -2.41 -9.20 22.43
CA GLY A 97 -1.54 -10.37 22.27
C GLY A 97 -0.91 -10.54 20.88
N VAL A 98 -1.26 -9.69 19.89
CA VAL A 98 -0.53 -9.65 18.63
C VAL A 98 0.89 -9.15 18.89
N VAL A 99 1.87 -10.00 18.59
CA VAL A 99 3.30 -9.67 18.70
C VAL A 99 3.61 -8.55 17.73
N MET A 100 4.07 -7.43 18.26
CA MET A 100 4.49 -6.30 17.46
C MET A 100 5.87 -6.58 16.86
N PRO A 101 6.09 -6.22 15.58
CA PRO A 101 7.44 -6.21 15.03
C PRO A 101 8.28 -5.24 15.85
N ASP A 102 9.59 -5.46 15.90
CA ASP A 102 10.50 -4.54 16.57
C ASP A 102 10.54 -3.21 15.78
N ILE A 103 9.67 -2.29 16.19
CA ILE A 103 9.51 -0.95 15.64
C ILE A 103 10.66 0.00 16.04
N THR A 104 11.66 -0.46 16.79
CA THR A 104 12.82 0.35 17.21
C THR A 104 13.76 0.70 16.06
N LEU A 105 13.62 0.06 14.90
CA LEU A 105 14.23 0.52 13.66
C LEU A 105 13.30 1.54 13.00
N GLU A 106 13.43 2.79 13.44
CA GLU A 106 12.72 3.94 12.89
C GLU A 106 12.73 3.90 11.35
N ARG A 107 11.57 3.56 10.78
CA ARG A 107 11.31 3.46 9.33
C ARG A 107 11.21 4.85 8.69
N ASN A 108 12.17 5.72 8.98
CA ASN A 108 12.26 7.08 8.43
C ASN A 108 13.02 7.12 7.08
N VAL A 109 13.04 6.01 6.34
CA VAL A 109 13.61 5.97 5.00
C VAL A 109 12.49 6.19 3.99
N TYR A 110 12.50 7.37 3.35
CA TYR A 110 11.69 7.67 2.17
C TYR A 110 11.91 6.57 1.12
N THR A 111 10.97 5.64 1.03
CA THR A 111 11.00 4.59 0.02
C THR A 111 10.50 5.17 -1.30
N THR A 112 11.43 5.39 -2.23
CA THR A 112 11.12 5.86 -3.59
C THR A 112 10.93 4.73 -4.59
N SER A 113 11.10 3.47 -4.17
CA SER A 113 10.97 2.31 -5.04
C SER A 113 9.98 1.26 -4.50
N SER A 114 9.05 0.86 -5.36
CA SER A 114 7.93 -0.03 -5.04
C SER A 114 8.32 -1.50 -4.79
N CYS A 115 9.60 -1.87 -4.90
CA CYS A 115 10.05 -3.26 -4.77
C CYS A 115 10.17 -3.76 -3.32
N GLY A 116 9.92 -2.91 -2.32
CA GLY A 116 9.93 -3.28 -0.89
C GLY A 116 11.31 -3.51 -0.27
N LEU A 117 12.38 -3.50 -1.08
CA LEU A 117 13.76 -3.67 -0.61
C LEU A 117 14.26 -2.45 0.19
N CYS A 118 13.95 -1.25 -0.29
CA CYS A 118 14.42 0.00 0.30
C CYS A 118 13.77 0.33 1.66
N GLY A 119 12.70 -0.38 2.01
CA GLY A 119 12.04 -0.27 3.31
C GLY A 119 12.57 -1.23 4.38
N LYS A 120 13.56 -2.08 4.05
CA LYS A 120 14.16 -3.02 5.00
C LYS A 120 15.42 -2.41 5.65
N ALA A 121 15.56 -2.60 6.95
CA ALA A 121 16.67 -2.05 7.74
C ALA A 121 18.02 -2.76 7.51
N SER A 122 18.00 -3.94 6.92
CA SER A 122 19.20 -4.71 6.57
C SER A 122 18.91 -5.67 5.42
N LEU A 123 19.96 -6.20 4.79
CA LEU A 123 19.84 -7.25 3.79
C LEU A 123 19.22 -8.53 4.37
N ASP A 124 19.49 -8.84 5.65
CA ASP A 124 18.88 -9.99 6.32
C ASP A 124 17.37 -9.80 6.51
N ALA A 125 16.91 -8.57 6.73
CA ALA A 125 15.49 -8.22 6.86
C ALA A 125 14.70 -8.34 5.54
N VAL A 126 15.37 -8.62 4.42
CA VAL A 126 14.71 -8.97 3.15
C VAL A 126 14.03 -10.34 3.23
N ARG A 127 14.55 -11.25 4.07
CA ARG A 127 13.89 -12.53 4.32
C ARG A 127 12.72 -12.31 5.25
N THR A 128 11.55 -12.06 4.68
CA THR A 128 10.30 -11.99 5.44
C THR A 128 9.83 -13.39 5.81
N THR A 129 9.27 -13.51 7.01
CA THR A 129 8.60 -14.72 7.47
C THR A 129 7.12 -14.63 7.15
N THR A 130 6.60 -15.58 6.37
CA THR A 130 5.15 -15.73 6.20
C THR A 130 4.60 -16.51 7.38
N ARG A 131 3.44 -16.10 7.90
CA ARG A 131 2.76 -16.86 8.96
C ARG A 131 2.10 -18.12 8.45
N TRP A 132 1.90 -18.23 7.14
CA TRP A 132 1.32 -19.40 6.50
C TRP A 132 2.40 -20.24 5.85
N PRO A 133 2.38 -21.57 6.05
CA PRO A 133 3.12 -22.48 5.21
C PRO A 133 2.54 -22.46 3.80
N ILE A 134 3.38 -22.69 2.80
CA ILE A 134 2.93 -23.02 1.46
C ILE A 134 2.38 -24.45 1.55
N ASN A 135 1.08 -24.57 1.78
CA ASN A 135 0.39 -25.86 1.90
C ASN A 135 -0.26 -26.26 0.58
N ASP A 136 0.51 -26.24 -0.50
CA ASP A 136 0.08 -26.56 -1.86
C ASP A 136 0.26 -28.06 -2.11
N THR A 137 -0.43 -28.91 -1.33
CA THR A 137 -0.43 -30.36 -1.55
C THR A 137 -1.85 -30.86 -1.88
N PRO A 138 -2.13 -31.28 -3.13
CA PRO A 138 -1.23 -31.24 -4.29
C PRO A 138 -0.94 -29.80 -4.75
N PRO A 139 0.17 -29.57 -5.49
CA PRO A 139 0.53 -28.23 -5.94
C PRO A 139 -0.61 -27.56 -6.70
N LEU A 140 -0.85 -26.29 -6.39
CA LEU A 140 -1.79 -25.47 -7.16
C LEU A 140 -1.33 -25.47 -8.61
N ARG A 141 -2.15 -26.04 -9.51
CA ARG A 141 -1.90 -26.01 -10.95
C ARG A 141 -2.91 -25.10 -11.62
N ILE A 142 -2.41 -24.18 -12.42
CA ILE A 142 -3.21 -23.28 -13.24
C ILE A 142 -3.11 -23.77 -14.67
N ASP A 143 -4.26 -23.95 -15.31
CA ASP A 143 -4.31 -24.33 -16.72
C ASP A 143 -3.76 -23.18 -17.61
N PRO A 144 -2.93 -23.47 -18.63
CA PRO A 144 -2.41 -22.44 -19.52
C PRO A 144 -3.49 -21.60 -20.20
N ASP A 145 -4.64 -22.18 -20.56
CA ASP A 145 -5.75 -21.45 -21.18
C ASP A 145 -6.41 -20.50 -20.19
N LEU A 146 -6.54 -20.94 -18.93
CA LEU A 146 -6.99 -20.05 -17.85
C LEU A 146 -6.01 -18.88 -17.67
N LEU A 147 -4.70 -19.15 -17.61
CA LEU A 147 -3.67 -18.12 -17.46
C LEU A 147 -3.70 -17.11 -18.61
N ALA A 148 -3.84 -17.59 -19.85
CA ALA A 148 -3.93 -16.74 -21.04
C ALA A 148 -5.20 -15.87 -21.04
N SER A 149 -6.27 -16.29 -20.38
CA SER A 149 -7.53 -15.53 -20.28
C SER A 149 -7.53 -14.42 -19.22
N LEU A 150 -6.56 -14.41 -18.28
CA LEU A 150 -6.58 -13.48 -17.14
C LEU A 150 -6.44 -11.99 -17.53
N PRO A 151 -5.60 -11.59 -18.50
CA PRO A 151 -5.45 -10.17 -18.87
C PRO A 151 -6.74 -9.50 -19.35
N ASP A 152 -7.68 -10.26 -19.92
CA ASP A 152 -8.97 -9.72 -20.38
C ASP A 152 -10.03 -9.69 -19.27
N ARG A 153 -9.75 -10.33 -18.12
CA ARG A 153 -10.69 -10.51 -17.01
C ARG A 153 -10.35 -9.69 -15.77
N LEU A 154 -9.12 -9.18 -15.66
CA LEU A 154 -8.56 -8.43 -14.54
C LEU A 154 -8.20 -7.01 -14.98
#